data_AF-A0A2V8H686-F1
#
_entry.id   AF-A0A2V8H686-F1
#
_cell.length_a   1.000
_cell.length_b   1.000
_cell.length_c   1.000
_cell.angle_alpha   90.00
_cell.angle_beta   90.00
_cell.angle_gamma   90.00
#
_symmetry.space_group_name_H-M   'P 1'
#
loop_
_entity.id
_entity.type
_entity.pdbx_description
1 polymer ?
#
loop_
_entity_poly.entity_id
_entity_poly.type
_entity_poly.pdbx_seq_one_letter_code
_entity_poly.pdbx_strand_id
1 'polypeptide(L)'
;MDKVPTFAALFHAQEGLKIAALLDLQKKDQQKIENLYKQKLLQQNHVLTFSDFTNMKEADIEDMFEPDFYLELVNGAYVNELQKPLHLADLTKQHPRIIIRIEEYLRQNPLKTGSFDHLRPAWYFATYAMTFGAELNQAIDRFDKAFRTLNALL
;
A
#
# COMPACT_ATOMS: atom_id res chain seq x y z
N MET A 1 10.74 -1.51 -3.16
CA MET A 1 11.40 -2.84 -3.22
C MET A 1 12.92 -2.84 -3.13
N ASP A 2 13.65 -1.82 -3.62
CA ASP A 2 15.11 -1.90 -3.77
C ASP A 2 15.92 -2.01 -2.45
N LYS A 3 15.30 -1.69 -1.31
CA LYS A 3 15.96 -1.75 0.01
C LYS A 3 15.82 -3.10 0.73
N VAL A 4 14.82 -3.91 0.37
CA VAL A 4 14.52 -5.20 1.03
C VAL A 4 15.71 -6.17 0.98
N PRO A 5 16.43 -6.34 -0.16
CA PRO A 5 17.62 -7.19 -0.22
C PRO A 5 18.72 -6.79 0.77
N THR A 6 18.97 -5.48 0.89
CA THR A 6 20.03 -4.95 1.76
C THR A 6 19.73 -5.24 3.23
N PHE A 7 18.49 -5.01 3.67
CA PHE A 7 18.09 -5.33 5.04
C PHE A 7 18.10 -6.83 5.31
N ALA A 8 17.59 -7.65 4.38
CA ALA A 8 17.61 -9.09 4.53
C ALA A 8 19.04 -9.63 4.67
N ALA A 9 19.99 -9.11 3.89
CA ALA A 9 21.41 -9.48 4.00
C ALA A 9 22.05 -9.06 5.34
N LEU A 10 21.75 -7.86 5.85
CA LEU A 10 22.27 -7.39 7.14
C LEU A 10 21.78 -8.27 8.30
N PHE A 11 20.49 -8.61 8.31
CA PHE A 11 19.90 -9.39 9.39
C PHE A 11 20.19 -10.88 9.29
N HIS A 12 20.41 -11.42 8.08
CA HIS A 12 20.86 -12.80 7.89
C HIS A 12 22.23 -13.08 8.54
N ALA A 13 23.08 -12.06 8.66
CA ALA A 13 24.38 -12.17 9.34
C ALA A 13 24.27 -12.35 10.87
N GLN A 14 23.08 -12.18 11.46
CA GLN A 14 22.84 -12.41 12.88
C GLN A 14 22.18 -13.79 13.10
N GLU A 15 22.91 -14.70 13.77
CA GLU A 15 22.38 -16.02 14.11
C GLU A 15 21.17 -15.94 15.05
N GLY A 16 20.12 -16.69 14.73
CA GLY A 16 18.92 -16.83 15.57
C GLY A 16 17.79 -15.82 15.32
N LEU A 17 17.98 -14.84 14.43
CA LEU A 17 16.94 -13.87 14.11
C LEU A 17 15.95 -14.43 13.07
N LYS A 18 14.65 -14.40 13.39
CA LYS A 18 13.58 -14.65 12.42
C LYS A 18 13.16 -13.34 11.77
N ILE A 19 13.03 -13.36 10.46
CA ILE A 19 12.66 -12.19 9.66
C ILE A 19 11.40 -12.54 8.89
N ALA A 20 10.35 -11.74 9.09
CA ALA A 20 9.17 -11.75 8.26
C ALA A 20 8.96 -10.37 7.64
N ALA A 21 8.45 -10.32 6.40
CA ALA A 21 8.26 -9.08 5.67
C ALA A 21 6.84 -9.01 5.09
N LEU A 22 6.19 -7.87 5.25
CA LEU A 22 4.96 -7.50 4.56
C LEU A 22 5.30 -6.42 3.52
N LEU A 23 5.04 -6.70 2.24
CA LEU A 23 5.55 -5.90 1.13
C LEU A 23 4.46 -5.47 0.15
N ASP A 24 4.59 -4.26 -0.39
CA ASP A 24 3.92 -3.85 -1.62
C ASP A 24 4.58 -4.56 -2.80
N LEU A 25 3.86 -5.47 -3.44
CA LEU A 25 4.37 -6.24 -4.56
C LEU A 25 3.62 -5.99 -5.85
N GLN A 26 4.41 -5.75 -6.88
CA GLN A 26 3.95 -5.61 -8.25
C GLN A 26 4.56 -6.74 -9.08
N LYS A 27 3.91 -7.11 -10.19
CA LYS A 27 4.43 -8.13 -11.11
C LYS A 27 5.89 -7.88 -11.55
N LYS A 28 6.30 -6.60 -11.67
CA LYS A 28 7.67 -6.21 -12.03
C LYS A 28 8.72 -6.57 -10.96
N ASP A 29 8.31 -6.73 -9.70
CA ASP A 29 9.19 -7.00 -8.56
C ASP A 29 9.28 -8.50 -8.20
N GLN A 30 8.49 -9.35 -8.88
CA GLN A 30 8.48 -10.80 -8.68
C GLN A 30 9.88 -11.42 -8.81
N GLN A 31 10.63 -11.04 -9.85
CA GLN A 31 11.99 -11.55 -10.06
C GLN A 31 12.94 -11.17 -8.92
N LYS A 32 12.78 -9.97 -8.34
CA LYS A 32 13.62 -9.52 -7.22
C LYS A 32 13.37 -10.37 -5.98
N ILE A 33 12.11 -10.68 -5.68
CA ILE A 33 11.76 -11.56 -4.58
C ILE A 33 12.24 -12.99 -4.79
N GLU A 34 12.09 -13.53 -5.99
CA GLU A 34 12.63 -14.86 -6.30
C GLU A 34 14.14 -14.94 -6.07
N ASN A 35 14.86 -13.86 -6.37
CA ASN A 35 16.29 -13.79 -6.11
C ASN A 35 16.60 -13.79 -4.60
N LEU A 36 15.78 -13.12 -3.77
CA LEU A 36 15.92 -13.16 -2.30
C LEU A 36 15.74 -14.56 -1.75
N TYR A 37 14.77 -15.31 -2.27
CA TYR A 37 14.55 -16.70 -1.89
C TYR A 37 15.73 -17.59 -2.32
N LYS A 38 16.20 -17.44 -3.57
CA LYS A 38 17.35 -18.21 -4.10
C LYS A 38 18.62 -17.96 -3.28
N GLN A 39 18.82 -16.73 -2.81
CA GLN A 39 19.97 -16.35 -1.97
C GLN A 39 19.79 -16.73 -0.49
N LYS A 40 18.67 -17.38 -0.12
CA LYS A 40 18.32 -17.73 1.28
C LYS A 40 18.28 -16.53 2.23
N LEU A 41 18.12 -15.33 1.68
CA LEU A 41 18.03 -14.09 2.47
C LEU A 41 16.65 -13.93 3.10
N LEU A 42 15.62 -14.50 2.46
CA LEU A 42 14.27 -14.62 3.00
C LEU A 42 13.75 -16.02 2.75
N GLN A 43 12.96 -16.55 3.69
CA GLN A 43 12.22 -17.78 3.46
C GLN A 43 10.91 -17.45 2.74
N GLN A 44 10.51 -18.28 1.76
CA GLN A 44 9.29 -18.07 0.97
C GLN A 44 8.04 -17.93 1.83
N ASN A 45 7.95 -18.72 2.90
CA ASN A 45 6.84 -18.70 3.86
C ASN A 45 6.88 -17.50 4.84
N HIS A 46 7.92 -16.66 4.80
CA HIS A 46 8.06 -15.49 5.68
C HIS A 46 7.85 -14.16 4.94
N VAL A 47 7.34 -14.19 3.71
CA VAL A 47 7.03 -12.99 2.94
C VAL A 47 5.55 -12.97 2.61
N LEU A 48 4.88 -11.91 3.05
CA LEU A 48 3.48 -11.62 2.82
C LEU A 48 3.37 -10.36 1.96
N THR A 49 2.23 -10.20 1.32
CA THR A 49 1.90 -9.09 0.43
C THR A 49 0.57 -8.48 0.83
N PHE A 50 0.33 -7.20 0.53
CA PHE A 50 -0.98 -6.61 0.79
C PHE A 50 -2.10 -7.28 -0.03
N SER A 51 -1.78 -7.86 -1.20
CA SER A 51 -2.72 -8.67 -1.98
C SER A 51 -3.27 -9.88 -1.22
N ASP A 52 -2.54 -10.41 -0.25
CA ASP A 52 -3.00 -11.52 0.60
C ASP A 52 -4.17 -11.12 1.52
N PHE A 53 -4.41 -9.81 1.69
CA PHE A 53 -5.41 -9.25 2.61
C PHE A 53 -6.52 -8.46 1.92
N THR A 54 -6.36 -8.11 0.64
CA THR A 54 -7.32 -7.29 -0.13
C THR A 54 -8.14 -8.08 -1.14
N ASN A 55 -7.89 -9.38 -1.33
CA ASN A 55 -8.47 -10.21 -2.39
C ASN A 55 -8.20 -9.68 -3.83
N MET A 56 -7.14 -8.88 -3.99
CA MET A 56 -6.73 -8.29 -5.26
C MET A 56 -5.51 -9.03 -5.82
N LYS A 57 -5.34 -8.99 -7.14
CA LYS A 57 -4.15 -9.58 -7.79
C LYS A 57 -2.86 -8.84 -7.44
N GLU A 58 -2.97 -7.53 -7.24
CA GLU A 58 -1.91 -6.64 -6.80
C GLU A 58 -2.54 -5.59 -5.89
N ALA A 59 -1.88 -5.26 -4.79
CA ALA A 59 -2.32 -4.24 -3.85
C ALA A 59 -1.12 -3.58 -3.18
N ASP A 60 -1.25 -2.29 -2.92
CA ASP A 60 -0.38 -1.57 -2.00
C ASP A 60 -1.07 -1.42 -0.63
N ILE A 61 -0.36 -0.83 0.33
CA ILE A 61 -0.91 -0.43 1.62
C ILE A 61 -2.15 0.47 1.48
N GLU A 62 -2.24 1.33 0.46
CA GLU A 62 -3.41 2.19 0.24
C GLU A 62 -4.66 1.40 -0.13
N ASP A 63 -4.49 0.23 -0.77
CA ASP A 63 -5.58 -0.67 -1.14
C ASP A 63 -6.13 -1.48 0.07
N MET A 64 -5.49 -1.36 1.24
CA MET A 64 -6.05 -1.90 2.49
C MET A 64 -7.27 -1.10 2.96
N PHE A 65 -7.40 0.14 2.51
CA PHE A 65 -8.55 1.00 2.79
C PHE A 65 -9.68 0.78 1.78
N GLU A 66 -10.91 1.14 2.19
CA GLU A 66 -12.01 1.21 1.23
C GLU A 66 -11.72 2.29 0.16
N PRO A 67 -12.02 2.04 -1.13
CA PRO A 67 -11.71 3.00 -2.19
C PRO A 67 -12.34 4.38 -1.98
N ASP A 68 -13.59 4.44 -1.53
CA ASP A 68 -14.27 5.71 -1.26
C ASP A 68 -13.62 6.46 -0.08
N PHE A 69 -13.22 5.74 0.96
CA PHE A 69 -12.50 6.33 2.09
C PHE A 69 -11.13 6.87 1.66
N TYR A 70 -10.37 6.12 0.87
CA TYR A 70 -9.08 6.60 0.38
C TYR A 70 -9.24 7.86 -0.49
N LEU A 71 -10.33 7.96 -1.28
CA LEU A 71 -10.64 9.17 -2.03
C LEU A 71 -11.03 10.35 -1.14
N GLU A 72 -11.67 10.12 0.00
CA GLU A 72 -11.90 11.16 1.00
C GLU A 72 -10.58 11.75 1.51
N LEU A 73 -9.58 10.90 1.80
CA LEU A 73 -8.25 11.35 2.19
C LEU A 73 -7.57 12.17 1.09
N VAL A 74 -7.67 11.72 -0.16
CA VAL A 74 -7.11 12.45 -1.32
C VAL A 74 -7.80 13.79 -1.50
N ASN A 75 -9.12 13.84 -1.41
CA ASN A 75 -9.90 15.07 -1.53
C ASN A 75 -9.55 16.07 -0.42
N GLY A 76 -9.41 15.59 0.82
CA GLY A 76 -8.96 16.42 1.93
C GLY A 76 -7.53 16.93 1.76
N ALA A 77 -6.61 16.06 1.32
CA ALA A 77 -5.21 16.40 1.12
C ALA A 77 -4.98 17.39 -0.03
N TYR A 78 -5.84 17.40 -1.05
CA TYR A 78 -5.70 18.20 -2.28
C TYR A 78 -6.87 19.15 -2.53
N VAL A 79 -7.60 19.55 -1.49
CA VAL A 79 -8.83 20.37 -1.62
C VAL A 79 -8.61 21.66 -2.44
N ASN A 80 -7.41 22.25 -2.38
CA ASN A 80 -7.10 23.50 -3.07
C ASN A 80 -6.58 23.27 -4.50
N GLU A 81 -5.96 22.12 -4.77
CA GLU A 81 -5.32 21.77 -6.03
C GLU A 81 -6.23 20.99 -6.97
N LEU A 82 -7.21 20.26 -6.45
CA LEU A 82 -8.19 19.55 -7.28
C LEU A 82 -9.11 20.54 -8.00
N GLN A 83 -9.45 20.22 -9.25
CA GLN A 83 -10.46 20.96 -10.01
C GLN A 83 -11.86 20.75 -9.42
N LYS A 84 -12.14 19.50 -9.03
CA LYS A 84 -13.34 19.04 -8.34
C LYS A 84 -12.97 17.85 -7.43
N PRO A 85 -13.76 17.56 -6.39
CA PRO A 85 -13.59 16.32 -5.61
C PRO A 85 -13.64 15.09 -6.52
N LEU A 86 -12.78 14.11 -6.23
CA LEU A 86 -12.73 12.81 -6.88
C LEU A 86 -13.76 11.87 -6.26
N HIS A 87 -14.48 11.14 -7.11
CA HIS A 87 -15.36 10.06 -6.70
C HIS A 87 -14.97 8.76 -7.40
N LEU A 88 -15.37 7.61 -6.84
CA LEU A 88 -15.03 6.30 -7.42
C LEU A 88 -15.56 6.15 -8.87
N ALA A 89 -16.65 6.84 -9.19
CA ALA A 89 -17.23 6.88 -10.55
C ALA A 89 -16.35 7.63 -11.57
N ASP A 90 -15.46 8.51 -11.13
CA ASP A 90 -14.50 9.19 -11.99
C ASP A 90 -13.33 8.27 -12.41
N LEU A 91 -13.07 7.21 -11.65
CA LEU A 91 -11.89 6.36 -11.83
C LEU A 91 -12.16 5.12 -12.71
N THR A 92 -11.19 4.76 -13.55
CA THR A 92 -11.24 3.51 -14.34
C THR A 92 -11.29 2.30 -13.40
N LYS A 93 -11.85 1.17 -13.84
CA LYS A 93 -11.81 -0.11 -13.11
C LYS A 93 -10.76 -1.09 -13.67
N GLN A 94 -9.89 -0.60 -14.55
CA GLN A 94 -8.98 -1.45 -15.33
C GLN A 94 -7.78 -1.92 -14.50
N HIS A 95 -7.29 -1.06 -13.61
CA HIS A 95 -6.18 -1.37 -12.72
C HIS A 95 -6.70 -1.71 -11.32
N PRO A 96 -6.16 -2.74 -10.62
CA PRO A 96 -6.60 -3.06 -9.27
C PRO A 96 -6.26 -1.94 -8.28
N ARG A 97 -5.01 -1.46 -8.32
CA ARG A 97 -4.46 -0.50 -7.35
C ARG A 97 -5.05 0.90 -7.47
N ILE A 98 -5.52 1.47 -6.36
CA ILE A 98 -6.21 2.77 -6.31
C ILE A 98 -5.31 3.93 -6.72
N ILE A 99 -4.03 3.92 -6.34
CA ILE A 99 -3.07 4.97 -6.71
C ILE A 99 -2.95 5.07 -8.23
N ILE A 100 -2.77 3.95 -8.93
CA ILE A 100 -2.62 3.96 -10.39
C ILE A 100 -3.88 4.51 -11.07
N ARG A 101 -5.06 4.15 -10.57
CA ARG A 101 -6.35 4.66 -11.08
C ARG A 101 -6.46 6.18 -10.91
N ILE A 102 -6.00 6.72 -9.77
CA ILE A 102 -5.97 8.16 -9.51
C ILE A 102 -4.96 8.86 -10.42
N GLU A 103 -3.75 8.32 -10.58
CA GLU A 103 -2.72 8.87 -11.47
C GLU A 103 -3.19 8.91 -12.93
N GLU A 104 -3.86 7.86 -13.41
CA GLU A 104 -4.47 7.82 -14.74
C GLU A 104 -5.53 8.92 -14.91
N TYR A 105 -6.38 9.11 -13.91
CA TYR A 105 -7.39 10.17 -13.91
C TYR A 105 -6.75 11.56 -13.95
N LEU A 106 -5.74 11.81 -13.09
CA LEU A 106 -5.06 13.10 -12.99
C LEU A 106 -4.19 13.40 -14.20
N ARG A 107 -3.78 12.41 -14.99
CA ARG A 107 -3.14 12.62 -16.29
C ARG A 107 -4.09 13.30 -17.29
N GLN A 108 -5.38 12.99 -17.21
CA GLN A 108 -6.43 13.58 -18.06
C GLN A 108 -7.04 14.84 -17.42
N ASN A 109 -7.02 14.92 -16.10
CA ASN A 109 -7.61 16.00 -15.30
C ASN A 109 -6.55 16.53 -14.31
N PRO A 110 -5.55 17.29 -14.80
CA PRO A 110 -4.43 17.72 -13.98
C PRO A 110 -4.86 18.61 -12.82
N LEU A 111 -4.09 18.54 -11.74
CA LEU A 111 -4.20 19.46 -10.62
C LEU A 111 -3.98 20.91 -11.11
N LYS A 112 -4.63 21.86 -10.43
CA LYS A 112 -4.44 23.30 -10.67
C LYS A 112 -2.97 23.70 -10.52
N THR A 113 -2.29 23.11 -9.53
CA THR A 113 -0.88 23.33 -9.24
C THR A 113 -0.24 22.05 -8.70
N GLY A 114 1.07 21.88 -8.93
CA GLY A 114 1.85 20.76 -8.41
C GLY A 114 1.59 19.41 -9.08
N SER A 115 1.99 18.34 -8.41
CA SER A 115 1.84 16.95 -8.85
C SER A 115 1.22 16.09 -7.75
N PHE A 116 0.63 14.96 -8.16
CA PHE A 116 0.16 13.96 -7.22
C PHE A 116 1.34 13.30 -6.48
N ASP A 117 1.18 13.13 -5.19
CA ASP A 117 2.11 12.55 -4.23
C ASP A 117 1.29 11.76 -3.21
N HIS A 118 1.35 10.44 -3.31
CA HIS A 118 0.62 9.51 -2.45
C HIS A 118 1.00 9.65 -0.96
N LEU A 119 2.10 10.31 -0.62
CA LEU A 119 2.41 10.61 0.78
C LEU A 119 1.48 11.67 1.38
N ARG A 120 0.94 12.60 0.58
CA ARG A 120 0.07 13.67 1.08
C ARG A 120 -1.23 13.14 1.72
N PRO A 121 -1.97 12.19 1.11
CA PRO A 121 -3.10 11.52 1.76
C PRO A 121 -2.72 10.84 3.09
N ALA A 122 -1.55 10.22 3.18
CA ALA A 122 -1.08 9.61 4.43
C ALA A 122 -0.83 10.66 5.53
N TRP A 123 -0.18 11.78 5.18
CA TRP A 123 0.01 12.90 6.12
C TRP A 123 -1.31 13.52 6.56
N TYR A 124 -2.25 13.68 5.62
CA TYR A 124 -3.59 14.16 5.92
C TYR A 124 -4.28 13.24 6.91
N PHE A 125 -4.29 11.93 6.64
CA PHE A 125 -4.87 10.93 7.52
C PHE A 125 -4.24 10.97 8.92
N ALA A 126 -2.92 11.01 9.02
CA ALA A 126 -2.23 11.09 10.32
C ALA A 126 -2.60 12.35 11.12
N THR A 127 -2.82 13.48 10.43
CA THR A 127 -3.17 14.76 11.05
C THR A 127 -4.61 14.76 11.57
N TYR A 128 -5.52 14.14 10.83
CA TYR A 128 -6.96 14.16 11.12
C TYR A 128 -7.48 12.80 11.60
N ALA A 129 -6.62 11.89 12.05
CA ALA A 129 -6.99 10.51 12.39
C ALA A 129 -8.19 10.42 13.36
N MET A 130 -8.30 11.36 14.30
CA MET A 130 -9.37 11.41 15.29
C MET A 130 -10.75 11.82 14.75
N THR A 131 -10.83 12.31 13.51
CA THR A 131 -12.11 12.66 12.87
C THR A 131 -12.77 11.46 12.20
N PHE A 132 -12.03 10.37 12.03
CA PHE A 132 -12.51 9.16 11.36
C PHE A 132 -12.95 8.10 12.37
N GLY A 133 -13.98 7.33 12.01
CA GLY A 133 -14.61 6.34 12.87
C GLY A 133 -14.93 5.02 12.18
N ALA A 134 -16.22 4.71 12.09
CA ALA A 134 -16.72 3.39 11.65
C ALA A 134 -16.38 3.05 10.19
N GLU A 135 -16.12 4.05 9.35
CA GLU A 135 -15.65 3.91 7.97
C GLU A 135 -14.31 3.16 7.86
N LEU A 136 -13.53 3.11 8.94
CA LEU A 136 -12.27 2.37 9.01
C LEU A 136 -12.44 0.90 9.39
N ASN A 137 -13.62 0.44 9.82
CA ASN A 137 -13.78 -0.91 10.39
C ASN A 137 -13.25 -2.02 9.47
N GLN A 138 -13.55 -1.95 8.17
CA GLN A 138 -13.05 -2.95 7.21
C GLN A 138 -11.52 -2.87 7.03
N ALA A 139 -10.95 -1.67 7.01
CA ALA A 139 -9.51 -1.48 6.93
C ALA A 139 -8.84 -2.04 8.21
N ILE A 140 -9.41 -1.74 9.38
CA ILE A 140 -8.96 -2.27 10.68
C ILE A 140 -8.97 -3.80 10.67
N ASP A 141 -10.02 -4.44 10.19
CA ASP A 141 -10.10 -5.90 10.10
C ASP A 141 -9.01 -6.47 9.18
N ARG A 142 -8.75 -5.83 8.03
CA ARG A 142 -7.66 -6.24 7.11
C ARG A 142 -6.30 -6.07 7.76
N PHE A 143 -6.04 -4.95 8.44
CA PHE A 143 -4.77 -4.70 9.13
C PHE A 143 -4.57 -5.63 10.32
N ASP A 144 -5.60 -5.91 11.13
CA ASP A 144 -5.54 -6.88 12.23
C ASP A 144 -5.19 -8.27 11.70
N LYS A 145 -5.85 -8.72 10.62
CA LYS A 145 -5.52 -9.98 9.95
C LYS A 145 -4.07 -9.99 9.45
N ALA A 146 -3.61 -8.91 8.83
CA ALA A 146 -2.25 -8.79 8.33
C ALA A 146 -1.22 -8.91 9.46
N PHE A 147 -1.42 -8.18 10.56
CA PHE A 147 -0.51 -8.20 11.70
C PHE A 147 -0.51 -9.55 12.42
N ARG A 148 -1.66 -10.19 12.62
CA ARG A 148 -1.72 -11.55 13.19
C ARG A 148 -0.97 -12.57 12.34
N THR A 149 -1.18 -12.52 11.03
CA THR A 149 -0.53 -13.44 10.09
C THR A 149 0.98 -13.21 10.06
N LEU A 150 1.41 -11.94 10.04
CA LEU A 150 2.83 -11.57 10.07
C LEU A 150 3.49 -12.01 11.38
N ASN A 151 2.86 -11.74 12.53
CA ASN A 151 3.41 -12.06 13.85
C ASN A 151 3.50 -13.57 14.10
N ALA A 152 2.65 -14.38 13.47
CA ALA A 152 2.72 -15.84 13.57
C ALA A 152 3.96 -16.45 12.89
N LEU A 153 4.70 -15.65 12.11
CA LEU A 153 5.95 -16.05 11.44
C LEU A 153 7.19 -15.76 12.29
N LEU A 154 7.04 -15.07 13.43
CA LEU A 154 8.12 -14.74 14.38
C LEU A 154 8.14 -15.74 15.54
#